data_AF-A0A060VZ66-F1
#
_entry.id   AF-A0A060VZ66-F1
#
_cell.length_a   1.000
_cell.length_b   1.000
_cell.length_c   1.000
_cell.angle_alpha   90.00
_cell.angle_beta   90.00
_cell.angle_gamma   90.00
#
_symmetry.space_group_name_H-M   'P 1'
#
loop_
_entity.id
_entity.type
_entity.pdbx_description
1 polymer ?
#
loop_
_entity_poly.entity_id
_entity_poly.type
_entity_poly.pdbx_seq_one_letter_code
_entity_poly.pdbx_strand_id
1 'polypeptide(L)'
;MAAIITETQSIKEAVTSINTIELNKFSRLLSRILQKLHLKEERTFSEEEEQKLQSALSLDKQDLSLVLDTTAFILEQVRSRP
;
A
#
# COMPACT_ATOMS: atom_id res chain seq x y z
N MET A 1 24.59 -2.93 -6.21
CA MET A 1 23.29 -2.20 -6.15
C MET A 1 22.79 -2.34 -4.73
N ALA A 2 22.63 -1.24 -3.98
CA ALA A 2 22.00 -1.32 -2.66
C ALA A 2 20.52 -1.63 -2.86
N ALA A 3 20.03 -2.70 -2.22
CA ALA A 3 18.61 -3.00 -2.21
C ALA A 3 17.88 -1.84 -1.51
N ILE A 4 16.93 -1.22 -2.22
CA ILE A 4 16.12 -0.11 -1.70
C ILE A 4 15.16 -0.63 -0.62
N ILE A 5 14.85 -1.93 -0.67
CA ILE A 5 13.93 -2.62 0.21
C ILE A 5 14.57 -3.96 0.58
N THR A 6 14.63 -4.26 1.88
CA THR A 6 15.00 -5.60 2.36
C THR A 6 13.84 -6.55 2.08
N GLU A 7 14.11 -7.66 1.39
CA GLU A 7 13.10 -8.68 1.13
C GLU A 7 12.72 -9.39 2.43
N THR A 8 11.58 -9.01 3.02
CA THR A 8 10.99 -9.67 4.20
C THR A 8 9.80 -10.54 3.77
N GLN A 9 9.41 -11.49 4.62
CA GLN A 9 8.22 -12.30 4.39
C GLN A 9 6.96 -11.44 4.23
N SER A 10 6.81 -10.40 5.05
CA SER A 10 5.69 -9.47 4.97
C SER A 10 5.62 -8.75 3.63
N ILE A 11 6.76 -8.34 3.06
CA ILE A 11 6.78 -7.72 1.72
C ILE A 11 6.38 -8.73 0.64
N LYS A 12 6.81 -10.00 0.76
CA LYS A 12 6.39 -11.05 -0.19
C LYS A 12 4.89 -11.32 -0.13
N GLU A 13 4.33 -11.40 1.07
CA GLU A 13 2.89 -11.58 1.29
C GLU A 13 2.13 -10.38 0.72
N ALA A 14 2.56 -9.16 1.02
CA ALA A 14 1.97 -7.94 0.46
C ALA A 14 1.98 -7.94 -1.07
N VAL A 15 3.12 -8.28 -1.69
CA VAL A 15 3.26 -8.34 -3.15
C VAL A 15 2.35 -9.42 -3.74
N THR A 16 2.20 -10.55 -3.05
CA THR A 16 1.27 -11.61 -3.45
C THR A 16 -0.17 -11.10 -3.44
N SER A 17 -0.59 -10.40 -2.39
CA SER A 17 -1.92 -9.78 -2.31
C SER A 17 -2.09 -8.65 -3.33
N ILE A 18 -1.06 -7.84 -3.61
CA ILE A 18 -1.09 -6.83 -4.67
C ILE A 18 -1.34 -7.46 -6.04
N ASN A 19 -0.72 -8.61 -6.32
CA ASN A 19 -0.84 -9.29 -7.60
C ASN A 19 -2.24 -9.88 -7.86
N THR A 20 -3.10 -10.01 -6.83
CA THR A 20 -4.50 -10.44 -7.01
C THR A 20 -5.44 -9.26 -7.28
N ILE A 21 -5.00 -8.02 -7.04
CA ILE A 21 -5.80 -6.82 -7.26
C ILE A 21 -5.86 -6.46 -8.75
N GLU A 22 -7.04 -6.12 -9.24
CA GLU A 22 -7.19 -5.59 -10.60
C GLU A 22 -6.35 -4.32 -10.81
N LEU A 23 -5.60 -4.26 -11.92
CA LEU A 23 -4.67 -3.17 -12.24
C LEU A 23 -5.30 -1.77 -12.09
N ASN A 24 -6.55 -1.60 -12.54
CA ASN A 24 -7.26 -0.33 -12.45
C ASN A 24 -7.57 0.10 -11.00
N LYS A 25 -7.86 -0.87 -10.13
CA LYS A 25 -8.11 -0.63 -8.71
C LYS A 25 -6.80 -0.31 -8.00
N PHE A 26 -5.74 -1.04 -8.30
CA PHE A 26 -4.42 -0.78 -7.74
C PHE A 26 -3.86 0.58 -8.16
N SER A 27 -4.03 0.99 -9.43
CA SER A 27 -3.63 2.33 -9.90
C SER A 27 -4.35 3.46 -9.13
N ARG A 28 -5.64 3.29 -8.84
CA ARG A 28 -6.40 4.24 -8.01
C ARG A 28 -5.91 4.26 -6.58
N LEU A 29 -5.61 3.09 -6.02
CA LEU A 29 -5.05 2.95 -4.67
C LEU A 29 -3.71 3.69 -4.55
N LEU A 30 -2.78 3.44 -5.50
CA LEU A 30 -1.48 4.11 -5.57
C LEU A 30 -1.62 5.63 -5.61
N SER A 31 -2.52 6.14 -6.46
CA SER A 31 -2.78 7.57 -6.58
C SER A 31 -3.23 8.17 -5.25
N ARG A 32 -4.09 7.45 -4.51
CA ARG A 32 -4.62 7.91 -3.22
C ARG A 32 -3.57 7.86 -2.11
N ILE A 33 -2.73 6.83 -2.07
CA ILE A 33 -1.61 6.72 -1.13
C ILE A 33 -0.60 7.84 -1.41
N LEU A 34 -0.20 8.04 -2.67
CA LEU A 34 0.70 9.14 -3.07
C LEU A 34 0.18 10.51 -2.66
N GLN A 35 -1.12 10.75 -2.84
CA GLN A 35 -1.75 12.02 -2.45
C GLN A 35 -1.66 12.28 -0.95
N LYS A 36 -1.62 11.26 -0.09
CA LYS A 36 -1.58 11.44 1.36
C LYS A 36 -0.22 11.11 2.00
N LEU A 37 0.74 10.61 1.23
CA LEU A 37 2.09 10.25 1.71
C LEU A 37 2.85 11.42 2.38
N HIS A 38 2.49 12.67 2.06
CA HIS A 38 3.11 13.85 2.67
C HIS A 38 2.51 14.22 4.03
N LEU A 39 1.37 13.64 4.41
CA LEU A 39 0.66 13.88 5.66
C LEU A 39 1.19 12.89 6.71
N LYS A 40 2.37 13.19 7.27
CA LYS A 40 3.14 12.28 8.14
C LYS A 40 2.42 11.82 9.43
N GLU A 41 1.32 12.46 9.81
CA GLU A 41 0.63 12.20 11.08
C GLU A 41 -0.82 11.72 10.90
N GLU A 42 -1.31 11.59 9.66
CA GLU A 42 -2.68 11.16 9.39
C GLU A 42 -2.72 9.75 8.79
N ARG A 43 -3.71 8.95 9.22
CA ARG A 43 -4.02 7.69 8.54
C ARG A 43 -4.37 7.99 7.09
N THR A 44 -3.79 7.22 6.15
CA THR A 44 -4.07 7.33 4.72
C THR A 44 -5.56 7.16 4.42
N PHE A 45 -6.24 6.29 5.17
CA PHE A 45 -7.67 6.01 5.00
C PHE A 45 -8.37 6.08 6.36
N SER A 46 -9.60 6.58 6.37
CA SER A 46 -10.50 6.42 7.53
C SER A 46 -10.97 4.97 7.65
N GLU A 47 -11.49 4.57 8.81
CA GLU A 47 -12.01 3.21 9.02
C GLU A 47 -13.13 2.85 8.03
N GLU A 48 -13.97 3.83 7.66
CA GLU A 48 -15.01 3.65 6.65
C GLU A 48 -14.43 3.50 5.23
N GLU A 49 -13.37 4.25 4.90
CA GLU A 49 -12.66 4.10 3.62
C GLU A 49 -11.99 2.71 3.55
N GLU A 50 -11.38 2.23 4.63
CA GLU A 50 -10.76 0.90 4.69
C GLU A 50 -11.78 -0.22 4.52
N GLN A 51 -12.97 -0.14 5.12
CA GLN A 51 -14.03 -1.13 4.91
C GLN A 51 -14.50 -1.18 3.45
N LYS A 52 -14.62 -0.01 2.80
CA LYS A 52 -14.94 0.07 1.37
C LYS A 52 -13.82 -0.51 0.51
N LEU A 53 -12.56 -0.28 0.88
CA LEU A 53 -11.40 -0.85 0.19
C LEU A 53 -11.35 -2.37 0.33
N GLN A 54 -11.57 -2.93 1.53
CA GLN A 54 -11.66 -4.38 1.75
C GLN A 54 -12.67 -5.00 0.79
N SER A 55 -13.87 -4.41 0.69
CA SER A 55 -14.91 -4.89 -0.22
C SER A 55 -14.54 -4.73 -1.70
N ALA A 56 -13.97 -3.58 -2.09
CA ALA A 56 -13.63 -3.28 -3.48
C ALA A 56 -12.44 -4.10 -4.01
N LEU A 57 -11.46 -4.39 -3.14
CA LEU A 57 -10.24 -5.13 -3.44
C LEU A 57 -10.37 -6.62 -3.11
N SER A 58 -11.47 -7.03 -2.46
CA SER A 58 -11.70 -8.39 -1.97
C SER A 58 -10.55 -8.89 -1.06
N LEU A 59 -10.10 -8.02 -0.16
CA LEU A 59 -9.06 -8.30 0.83
C LEU A 59 -9.66 -8.29 2.22
N ASP A 60 -9.12 -9.12 3.12
CA ASP A 60 -9.42 -8.99 4.54
C ASP A 60 -8.64 -7.82 5.17
N LYS A 61 -8.91 -7.56 6.45
CA LYS A 61 -8.32 -6.44 7.18
C LYS A 61 -6.78 -6.52 7.28
N GLN A 62 -6.22 -7.70 7.51
CA GLN A 62 -4.78 -7.89 7.63
C GLN A 62 -4.11 -7.70 6.28
N ASP A 63 -4.65 -8.33 5.23
CA ASP A 63 -4.16 -8.18 3.87
C ASP A 63 -4.23 -6.73 3.39
N LEU A 64 -5.34 -6.02 3.67
CA LEU A 64 -5.45 -4.61 3.31
C LEU A 64 -4.38 -3.78 4.03
N SER A 65 -4.22 -3.93 5.35
CA SER A 65 -3.21 -3.18 6.10
C SER A 65 -1.82 -3.44 5.53
N LEU A 66 -1.49 -4.71 5.29
CA LEU A 66 -0.20 -5.12 4.78
C LEU A 66 0.08 -4.54 3.39
N VAL A 67 -0.91 -4.55 2.49
CA VAL A 67 -0.81 -3.93 1.17
C VAL A 67 -0.62 -2.42 1.27
N LEU A 68 -1.39 -1.74 2.12
CA LEU A 68 -1.31 -0.30 2.32
C LEU A 68 0.05 0.12 2.87
N ASP A 69 0.49 -0.53 3.94
CA ASP A 69 1.76 -0.24 4.62
C ASP A 69 2.94 -0.51 3.69
N THR A 70 2.93 -1.65 3.00
CA THR A 70 4.01 -1.99 2.05
C THR A 70 4.03 -1.02 0.88
N THR A 71 2.87 -0.65 0.34
CA THR A 71 2.78 0.30 -0.78
C THR A 71 3.26 1.68 -0.36
N ALA A 72 2.83 2.18 0.79
CA ALA A 72 3.28 3.47 1.33
C ALA A 72 4.80 3.46 1.59
N PHE A 73 5.31 2.40 2.21
CA PHE A 73 6.73 2.21 2.45
C PHE A 73 7.55 2.25 1.15
N ILE A 74 7.15 1.49 0.12
CA ILE A 74 7.82 1.49 -1.19
C ILE A 74 7.87 2.91 -1.77
N LEU A 75 6.74 3.62 -1.76
CA LEU A 75 6.64 4.97 -2.31
C LEU A 75 7.49 5.98 -1.54
N GLU A 76 7.58 5.84 -0.22
CA GLU A 76 8.44 6.68 0.62
C GLU A 76 9.92 6.45 0.34
N GLN A 77 10.36 5.19 0.18
CA GLN A 77 11.74 4.88 -0.18
C GLN A 77 12.14 5.49 -1.54
N VAL A 78 11.23 5.48 -2.52
CA VAL A 78 11.46 6.09 -3.84
C VAL A 78 11.59 7.61 -3.74
N ARG A 79 10.79 8.26 -2.88
CA ARG A 79 10.82 9.72 -2.68
C ARG A 79 12.02 10.22 -1.88
N SER A 80 12.57 9.40 -0.97
CA SER A 80 13.68 9.77 -0.08
C SER A 80 15.04 9.89 -0.79
N ARG A 81 15.11 9.65 -2.11
CA ARG A 81 16.34 9.88 -2.87
C ARG A 81 16.48 11.34 -3.32
N PRO A 82 17.68 11.93 -3.20
CA PRO A 82 18.02 13.23 -3.78
C PRO A 82 18.07 13.20 -5.31
#